data_AF-A0AAP9T183-F1
#
_entry.id   AF-A0AAP9T183-F1
#
_cell.length_a   1.000
_cell.length_b   1.000
_cell.length_c   1.000
_cell.angle_alpha   90.00
_cell.angle_beta   90.00
_cell.angle_gamma   90.00
#
_symmetry.space_group_name_H-M   'P 1'
#
loop_
_entity.id
_entity.type
_entity.pdbx_description
1 polymer ?
#
loop_
_entity_poly.entity_id
_entity_poly.type
_entity_poly.pdbx_seq_one_letter_code
_entity_poly.pdbx_strand_id
1 'polypeptide(L)'
;MSIEINELENGGSITVATKGHVDPQKFVEAYGARSGDPKDDWPSIEEVHHVYMRKTPRDGYESWWTQCEKGRGAFPATIMGPF
;
A
#
# COMPACT_ATOMS: atom_id res chain seq x y z
N MET A 1 4.70 3.04 16.84
CA MET A 1 5.01 2.02 15.82
C MET A 1 4.93 2.75 14.49
N SER A 2 6.04 2.94 13.78
CA SER A 2 6.06 3.73 12.53
C SER A 2 5.54 2.87 11.38
N ILE A 3 4.55 3.37 10.64
CA ILE A 3 4.02 2.69 9.45
C ILE A 3 5.01 2.93 8.30
N GLU A 4 5.50 1.85 7.68
CA GLU A 4 6.37 1.94 6.52
C GLU A 4 5.53 1.97 5.25
N ILE A 5 5.51 3.13 4.57
CA ILE A 5 4.75 3.35 3.34
C ILE A 5 5.64 3.09 2.12
N ASN A 6 5.11 2.32 1.18
CA ASN A 6 5.72 1.98 -0.10
C ASN A 6 4.81 2.44 -1.24
N GLU A 7 5.38 3.00 -2.30
CA GLU A 7 4.66 3.33 -3.53
C GLU A 7 4.97 2.30 -4.60
N LEU A 8 3.92 1.71 -5.17
CA LEU A 8 3.94 0.65 -6.16
C LEU A 8 3.32 1.18 -7.45
N GLU A 9 4.15 1.58 -8.43
CA GLU A 9 3.77 1.84 -9.83
C GLU A 9 3.26 0.60 -10.62
N ASN A 10 1.95 0.40 -10.72
CA ASN A 10 1.33 -0.62 -11.57
C ASN A 10 0.78 0.00 -12.87
N GLY A 11 1.43 -0.26 -14.01
CA GLY A 11 0.89 0.10 -15.33
C GLY A 11 0.59 1.60 -15.54
N GLY A 12 1.39 2.48 -14.94
CA GLY A 12 1.21 3.93 -15.01
C GLY A 12 0.35 4.52 -13.89
N SER A 13 -0.10 3.71 -12.94
CA SER A 13 -0.82 4.16 -11.74
C SER A 13 -0.02 3.84 -10.48
N ILE A 14 -0.15 4.65 -9.43
CA ILE A 14 0.57 4.44 -8.16
C ILE A 14 -0.41 3.85 -7.14
N THR A 15 -0.09 2.67 -6.63
CA THR A 15 -0.71 2.10 -5.43
C THR A 15 0.19 2.40 -4.23
N VAL A 16 -0.34 3.03 -3.20
CA VAL A 16 0.36 3.19 -1.93
C VAL A 16 0.06 1.97 -1.07
N ALA A 17 1.09 1.34 -0.50
CA ALA A 17 0.97 0.11 0.26
C ALA A 17 1.80 0.14 1.55
N THR A 18 1.33 -0.56 2.58
CA THR A 18 2.14 -0.92 3.75
C THR A 18 2.00 -2.39 4.06
N LYS A 19 3.04 -2.95 4.65
CA LYS A 19 3.04 -4.33 5.13
C LYS A 19 2.28 -4.39 6.46
N GLY A 20 1.26 -5.24 6.49
CA GLY A 20 0.34 -5.40 7.61
C GLY A 20 -1.04 -4.82 7.34
N HIS A 21 -2.05 -5.36 8.02
CA HIS A 21 -3.35 -4.72 8.14
C HIS A 21 -3.23 -3.63 9.20
N VAL A 22 -3.26 -2.39 8.76
CA VAL A 22 -3.21 -1.21 9.63
C VAL A 22 -4.57 -0.52 9.60
N ASP A 23 -4.88 0.19 10.67
CA ASP A 23 -6.09 1.00 10.72
C ASP A 23 -6.12 2.01 9.53
N PRO A 24 -7.21 2.09 8.75
CA PRO A 24 -7.30 2.97 7.60
C PRO A 24 -7.01 4.44 7.90
N GLN A 25 -7.51 4.93 9.04
CA GLN A 25 -7.28 6.32 9.43
C GLN A 25 -5.80 6.57 9.72
N LYS A 26 -5.14 5.66 10.46
CA LYS A 26 -3.69 5.75 10.70
C LYS A 26 -2.87 5.64 9.41
N PHE A 27 -3.34 4.87 8.44
CA PHE A 27 -2.67 4.74 7.15
C PHE A 27 -2.71 6.04 6.34
N VAL A 28 -3.90 6.65 6.23
CA VAL A 28 -4.07 7.97 5.58
C VAL A 28 -3.26 9.04 6.30
N GLU A 29 -3.29 9.07 7.64
CA GLU A 29 -2.49 10.01 8.44
C GLU A 29 -0.99 9.84 8.22
N ALA A 30 -0.50 8.60 8.15
CA ALA A 30 0.91 8.32 7.89
C ALA A 30 1.31 8.69 6.45
N TYR A 31 0.43 8.45 5.47
CA TYR A 31 0.67 8.83 4.08
C TYR A 31 0.70 10.34 3.91
N GLY A 32 -0.33 11.05 4.40
CA GLY A 32 -0.42 12.50 4.30
C GLY A 32 0.69 13.24 5.06
N ALA A 33 1.13 12.71 6.20
CA ALA A 33 2.31 13.22 6.89
C ALA A 33 3.62 13.02 6.10
N ARG A 34 3.71 11.97 5.27
CA ARG A 34 4.86 11.69 4.39
C ARG A 34 4.83 12.53 3.12
N SER A 35 3.66 12.71 2.50
CA SER A 35 3.52 13.47 1.25
C SER A 35 3.67 14.98 1.48
N GLY A 36 3.27 15.46 2.66
CA GLY A 36 3.29 16.88 3.00
C GLY A 36 2.10 17.66 2.42
N ASP A 37 1.11 16.96 1.87
CA ASP A 37 -0.07 17.57 1.29
C ASP A 37 -1.00 18.17 2.36
N PRO A 38 -1.77 19.23 2.03
CA PRO A 38 -2.86 19.69 2.86
C PRO A 38 -3.83 18.56 3.20
N LYS A 39 -4.37 18.56 4.42
CA LYS A 39 -5.32 17.52 4.86
C LYS A 39 -6.56 17.38 3.98
N ASP A 40 -6.97 18.45 3.33
CA ASP A 40 -8.11 18.47 2.42
C ASP A 40 -7.84 17.70 1.11
N ASP A 41 -6.56 17.50 0.77
CA ASP A 41 -6.10 16.74 -0.39
C ASP A 41 -5.73 15.29 -0.01
N TRP A 42 -5.93 14.91 1.25
CA TRP A 42 -5.64 13.55 1.68
C TRP A 42 -6.66 12.57 1.09
N PRO A 43 -6.21 11.37 0.70
CA PRO A 43 -7.08 10.33 0.18
C PRO A 43 -8.12 9.90 1.22
N SER A 44 -9.30 9.49 0.74
CA SER A 44 -10.38 9.07 1.61
C SER A 44 -10.07 7.72 2.26
N ILE A 45 -10.53 7.53 3.50
CA ILE A 45 -10.44 6.24 4.20
C ILE A 45 -11.18 5.13 3.45
N GLU A 46 -12.17 5.48 2.60
CA GLU A 46 -12.95 4.53 1.81
C GLU A 46 -12.15 3.93 0.65
N GLU A 47 -11.06 4.60 0.24
CA GLU A 47 -10.13 4.13 -0.80
C GLU A 47 -9.05 3.19 -0.23
N VAL A 48 -9.08 2.93 1.08
CA VAL A 48 -8.13 2.07 1.77
C VAL A 48 -8.67 0.64 1.86
N HIS A 49 -7.89 -0.31 1.37
CA HIS A 49 -8.27 -1.72 1.34
C HIS A 49 -7.28 -2.61 2.09
N HIS A 50 -7.80 -3.54 2.88
CA HIS A 50 -7.03 -4.63 3.46
C HIS A 50 -6.99 -5.80 2.49
N VAL A 51 -5.80 -6.12 2.02
CA VAL A 51 -5.57 -7.18 1.04
C VAL A 51 -4.49 -8.14 1.52
N TYR A 52 -4.28 -9.21 0.77
CA TYR A 52 -3.08 -10.03 0.87
C TYR A 52 -2.21 -9.76 -0.35
N MET A 53 -0.90 -9.64 -0.14
CA MET A 53 0.08 -9.45 -1.20
C MET A 53 1.20 -10.46 -1.09
N ARG A 54 1.87 -10.72 -2.20
CA ARG A 54 3.09 -11.53 -2.25
C ARG A 54 4.21 -10.75 -2.92
N LYS A 55 5.45 -11.04 -2.53
CA LYS A 55 6.62 -10.53 -3.25
C LYS A 55 6.73 -11.29 -4.58
N THR A 56 6.64 -10.56 -5.69
CA THR A 56 6.77 -11.10 -7.04
C THR A 56 8.05 -10.53 -7.64
N PRO A 57 9.01 -11.37 -8.11
CA PRO A 57 10.21 -10.87 -8.76
C PRO A 57 9.85 -10.15 -10.06
N ARG A 58 10.46 -8.98 -10.30
CA ARG A 58 10.50 -8.29 -11.60
C ARG A 58 11.92 -8.43 -12.18
N ASP A 59 12.07 -8.21 -13.49
CA ASP A 59 13.38 -8.24 -14.15
C ASP A 59 14.38 -7.34 -13.40
N GLY A 60 15.57 -7.87 -13.10
CA GLY A 60 16.64 -7.09 -12.44
C GLY A 60 16.70 -7.16 -10.91
N TYR A 61 16.03 -8.13 -10.26
CA TYR A 61 16.04 -8.37 -8.80
C TYR A 61 15.17 -7.44 -7.94
N GLU A 62 14.46 -6.47 -8.55
CA GLU A 62 13.48 -5.68 -7.83
C GLU A 62 12.21 -6.50 -7.57
N SER A 63 11.92 -6.79 -6.31
CA SER A 63 10.70 -7.52 -5.94
C SER A 63 9.53 -6.55 -5.83
N TRP A 64 8.48 -6.76 -6.64
CA TRP A 64 7.20 -6.07 -6.55
C TRP A 64 6.27 -6.70 -5.52
N TRP A 65 5.19 -6.02 -5.12
CA TRP A 65 4.12 -6.60 -4.33
C TRP A 65 2.85 -6.75 -5.18
N THR A 66 2.39 -7.97 -5.40
CA THR A 66 1.17 -8.24 -6.16
C THR A 66 0.07 -8.72 -5.23
N GLN A 67 -1.15 -8.20 -5.36
CA GLN A 67 -2.30 -8.73 -4.63
C GLN A 67 -2.52 -10.20 -4.99
N CYS A 68 -2.85 -10.99 -3.98
CA CYS A 68 -3.10 -12.42 -4.12
C CYS A 68 -4.12 -12.87 -3.08
N GLU A 69 -4.58 -14.11 -3.21
CA GLU A 69 -5.33 -14.76 -2.14
C GLU A 69 -4.40 -15.12 -0.96
N LYS A 70 -5.01 -15.40 0.19
CA LYS A 70 -4.29 -15.87 1.37
C LYS A 70 -3.67 -17.24 1.07
N GLY A 71 -2.35 -17.36 1.24
CA GLY A 71 -1.65 -18.60 0.95
C GLY A 71 -0.16 -18.54 1.28
N ARG A 72 0.60 -19.54 0.82
CA ARG A 72 2.05 -19.62 1.07
C ARG A 72 2.76 -18.42 0.44
N GLY A 73 3.50 -17.66 1.25
CA GLY A 73 4.24 -16.48 0.80
C GLY A 73 3.41 -15.20 0.70
N ALA A 74 2.10 -15.26 0.96
CA ALA A 74 1.26 -14.09 1.09
C ALA A 74 1.47 -13.43 2.47
N PHE A 75 1.43 -12.10 2.50
CA PHE A 75 1.44 -11.30 3.71
C PHE A 75 0.26 -10.32 3.69
N PRO A 76 -0.31 -9.99 4.86
CA PRO A 76 -1.34 -8.96 4.94
C PRO A 76 -0.75 -7.61 4.54
N ALA A 77 -1.52 -6.79 3.82
CA ALA A 77 -1.13 -5.45 3.44
C ALA A 77 -2.34 -4.52 3.45
N THR A 78 -2.08 -3.24 3.66
CA THR A 78 -3.07 -2.18 3.51
C THR A 78 -2.65 -1.35 2.32
N ILE A 79 -3.56 -1.16 1.37
CA ILE A 79 -3.29 -0.49 0.10
C ILE A 79 -4.28 0.65 -0.12
N MET A 80 -3.92 1.57 -1.00
CA MET A 80 -4.74 2.69 -1.45
C MET A 80 -4.34 3.10 -2.87
N GLY A 81 -5.32 3.49 -3.67
CA GLY A 81 -5.15 3.76 -5.09
C GLY A 81 -5.58 2.57 -5.96
N PRO A 82 -5.54 2.73 -7.30
CA PRO A 82 -5.98 1.71 -8.23
C PRO A 82 -5.09 0.45 -8.11
N PHE A 83 -5.72 -0.72 -8.14
CA PHE A 83 -5.04 -2.03 -8.08
C PHE A 83 -5.36 -2.90 -9.29
#